data_AF-A0A5S4WW65-F1
#
_entry.id   AF-A0A5S4WW65-F1
#
_cell.length_a   1.000
_cell.length_b   1.000
_cell.length_c   1.000
_cell.angle_alpha   90.00
_cell.angle_beta   90.00
_cell.angle_gamma   90.00
#
_symmetry.space_group_name_H-M   'P 1'
#
loop_
_entity.id
_entity.type
_entity.pdbx_description
1 polymer ?
#
loop_
_entity_poly.entity_id
_entity_poly.type
_entity_poly.pdbx_seq_one_letter_code
_entity_poly.pdbx_strand_id
1 'polypeptide(L)'
;MARQLDGMTFEEVRDRVGNSGGRFKPILDVIWPSWTEQEKDRLCLTLKASITNKNIEGLSEADIQAFAGFLADEGLSAFFWRLKSFEDHVFRGNEFALEGMRSDLQGMAVAVEHVVAALGGTETQLYEKYKQVWKDPEVLGILKRGNVSPLARQERLAQHWPALKAQIDALRKETGGAVAADLVIAHRIRGGVHTILPEDDQFELEALFLTLMRAAVFTFVEVRRIENLKKPSRPIETITSNDS
;
A
#
# COMPACT_ATOMS: atom_id res chain seq x y z
N MET A 1 10.70 23.05 34.83
CA MET A 1 10.17 21.81 34.23
C MET A 1 11.17 21.16 33.27
N ALA A 2 11.72 21.84 32.26
CA ALA A 2 12.61 21.22 31.27
C ALA A 2 13.91 20.58 31.81
N ARG A 3 14.44 21.03 32.96
CA ARG A 3 15.66 20.44 33.58
C ARG A 3 15.46 19.11 34.34
N GLN A 4 14.20 18.66 34.53
CA GLN A 4 13.88 17.42 35.25
C GLN A 4 13.58 16.24 34.32
N LEU A 5 13.67 16.43 33.00
CA LEU A 5 13.37 15.43 31.97
C LEU A 5 14.63 15.00 31.19
N ASP A 6 15.80 15.49 31.60
CA ASP A 6 17.07 15.21 30.93
C ASP A 6 17.44 13.74 31.12
N GLY A 7 17.58 13.01 30.02
CA GLY A 7 17.86 11.56 30.00
C GLY A 7 16.65 10.63 30.06
N MET A 8 15.41 11.13 30.07
CA MET A 8 14.21 10.30 29.98
C MET A 8 13.80 10.05 28.52
N THR A 9 13.38 8.82 28.20
CA THR A 9 12.74 8.51 26.92
C THR A 9 11.35 9.13 26.84
N PHE A 10 10.83 9.32 25.63
CA PHE A 10 9.48 9.86 25.46
C PHE A 10 8.40 9.02 26.18
N GLU A 11 8.58 7.70 26.25
CA GLU A 11 7.69 6.78 26.97
C GLU A 11 7.71 7.02 28.48
N GLU A 12 8.90 7.27 29.05
CA GLU A 12 9.04 7.61 30.47
C GLU A 12 8.41 8.97 30.80
N VAL A 13 8.53 9.94 29.89
CA VAL A 13 7.85 11.23 30.02
C VAL A 13 6.34 11.05 29.89
N ARG A 14 5.86 10.25 28.92
CA ARG A 14 4.44 9.92 28.71
C ARG A 14 3.80 9.33 29.96
N ASP A 15 4.44 8.31 30.53
CA ASP A 15 3.92 7.58 31.68
C ASP A 15 3.94 8.45 32.94
N ARG A 16 4.93 9.35 33.07
CA ARG A 16 5.05 10.28 34.19
C ARG A 16 4.01 11.39 34.19
N VAL A 17 3.59 11.86 33.01
CA VAL A 17 2.53 12.89 32.91
C VAL A 17 1.14 12.28 33.16
N GLY A 18 0.95 11.00 32.85
CA GLY A 18 -0.25 10.24 33.24
C GLY A 18 -1.53 10.62 32.48
N ASN A 19 -2.67 10.12 32.97
CA ASN A 19 -4.00 10.34 32.38
C ASN A 19 -4.68 11.55 33.05
N SER A 20 -5.18 12.50 32.25
CA SER A 20 -6.05 13.57 32.76
C SER A 20 -7.51 13.18 32.56
N GLY A 21 -8.21 12.88 33.66
CA GLY A 21 -9.65 12.65 33.65
C GLY A 21 -10.07 11.26 33.14
N GLY A 22 -9.95 10.25 34.01
CA GLY A 22 -10.71 8.99 33.95
C GLY A 22 -10.52 8.09 32.71
N ARG A 23 -9.90 6.92 32.91
CA ARG A 23 -9.85 5.73 32.01
C ARG A 23 -9.53 5.90 30.50
N PHE A 24 -9.35 7.10 29.98
CA PHE A 24 -8.98 7.35 28.59
C PHE A 24 -7.50 7.79 28.48
N LYS A 25 -6.93 7.52 27.29
CA LYS A 25 -5.51 7.51 26.90
C LYS A 25 -4.60 8.56 27.61
N PRO A 26 -3.29 8.28 27.78
CA PRO A 26 -2.31 9.23 28.33
C PRO A 26 -2.43 10.62 27.72
N ILE A 27 -2.34 11.67 28.55
CA ILE A 27 -2.58 13.04 28.10
C ILE A 27 -1.58 13.46 27.01
N LEU A 28 -0.35 12.92 27.05
CA LEU A 28 0.65 13.18 26.02
C LEU A 28 0.30 12.51 24.69
N ASP A 29 -0.44 11.40 24.69
CA ASP A 29 -0.96 10.79 23.46
C ASP A 29 -2.15 11.59 22.88
N VAL A 30 -2.82 12.41 23.71
CA VAL A 30 -3.89 13.31 23.29
C VAL A 30 -3.32 14.64 22.76
N ILE A 31 -2.31 15.18 23.44
CA ILE A 31 -1.69 16.48 23.10
C ILE A 31 -0.66 16.34 21.99
N TRP A 32 0.06 15.21 21.94
CA TRP A 32 1.16 14.95 21.01
C TRP A 32 1.08 13.53 20.45
N PRO A 33 0.01 13.20 19.71
CA PRO A 33 -0.17 11.86 19.17
C PRO A 33 1.01 11.47 18.28
N SER A 34 1.39 10.19 18.32
CA SER A 34 2.33 9.65 17.34
C SER A 34 1.73 9.82 15.95
N TRP A 35 2.27 10.76 15.18
CA TRP A 35 1.84 11.03 13.81
C TRP A 35 1.85 9.73 13.01
N THR A 36 2.89 8.91 13.16
CA THR A 36 3.02 7.61 12.51
C THR A 36 1.87 6.65 12.84
N GLU A 37 1.45 6.55 14.10
CA GLU A 37 0.32 5.68 14.46
C GLU A 37 -1.01 6.19 13.89
N GLN A 38 -1.23 7.50 13.87
CA GLN A 38 -2.43 8.08 13.26
C GLN A 38 -2.50 7.80 11.74
N GLU A 39 -1.37 7.93 11.04
CA GLU A 39 -1.33 7.67 9.60
C GLU A 39 -1.42 6.17 9.29
N LYS A 40 -0.88 5.30 10.14
CA LYS A 40 -1.09 3.84 10.06
C LYS A 40 -2.57 3.47 10.22
N ASP A 41 -3.25 4.03 11.21
CA ASP A 41 -4.68 3.80 11.45
C ASP A 41 -5.52 4.27 10.26
N ARG A 42 -5.24 5.48 9.74
CA ARG A 42 -5.87 6.02 8.54
C ARG A 42 -5.72 5.09 7.34
N LEU A 43 -4.48 4.67 7.05
CA LEU A 43 -4.19 3.74 5.95
C LEU A 43 -4.94 2.42 6.12
N CYS A 44 -4.96 1.88 7.35
CA CYS A 44 -5.67 0.65 7.65
C CYS A 44 -7.17 0.77 7.39
N LEU A 45 -7.81 1.86 7.85
CA LEU A 45 -9.24 2.11 7.64
C LEU A 45 -9.58 2.20 6.14
N THR A 46 -8.81 2.96 5.38
CA THR A 46 -9.02 3.15 3.94
C THR A 46 -8.87 1.84 3.17
N LEU A 47 -7.83 1.04 3.46
CA LEU A 47 -7.64 -0.27 2.83
C LEU A 47 -8.74 -1.26 3.21
N LYS A 48 -9.12 -1.34 4.49
CA LYS A 48 -10.21 -2.23 4.95
C LYS A 48 -11.51 -1.93 4.22
N ALA A 49 -11.89 -0.65 4.12
CA ALA A 49 -13.09 -0.26 3.38
C ALA A 49 -13.03 -0.67 1.91
N SER A 50 -11.88 -0.51 1.26
CA SER A 50 -11.70 -0.90 -0.15
C SER A 50 -11.74 -2.41 -0.39
N ILE A 51 -11.27 -3.23 0.54
CA ILE A 51 -11.14 -4.68 0.36
C ILE A 51 -12.46 -5.39 0.70
N THR A 52 -13.10 -5.00 1.80
CA THR A 52 -14.39 -5.57 2.23
C THR A 52 -15.49 -5.35 1.19
N ASN A 53 -15.52 -4.19 0.53
CA ASN A 53 -16.54 -3.89 -0.49
C ASN A 53 -16.37 -4.68 -1.80
N LYS A 54 -15.22 -5.32 -2.04
CA LYS A 54 -14.90 -5.97 -3.33
C LYS A 54 -14.67 -7.49 -3.23
N ASN A 55 -14.85 -8.10 -2.06
CA ASN A 55 -14.58 -9.54 -1.83
C ASN A 55 -13.23 -9.98 -2.43
N ILE A 56 -12.18 -9.17 -2.26
CA ILE A 56 -10.88 -9.52 -2.83
C ILE A 56 -10.24 -10.56 -1.92
N GLU A 57 -10.27 -11.81 -2.36
CA GLU A 57 -9.74 -12.95 -1.63
C GLU A 57 -8.23 -12.77 -1.34
N GLY A 58 -7.80 -13.20 -0.16
CA GLY A 58 -6.37 -13.32 0.18
C GLY A 58 -5.75 -12.15 0.97
N LEU A 59 -6.51 -11.13 1.37
CA LEU A 59 -6.05 -10.07 2.28
C LEU A 59 -6.75 -10.16 3.64
N SER A 60 -5.99 -10.37 4.71
CA SER A 60 -6.50 -10.27 6.08
C SER A 60 -6.28 -8.87 6.67
N GLU A 61 -7.02 -8.54 7.72
CA GLU A 61 -6.76 -7.32 8.49
C GLU A 61 -5.34 -7.28 9.07
N ALA A 62 -4.81 -8.44 9.49
CA ALA A 62 -3.44 -8.56 9.97
C ALA A 62 -2.40 -8.25 8.89
N ASP A 63 -2.70 -8.55 7.62
CA ASP A 63 -1.82 -8.20 6.50
C ASP A 63 -1.78 -6.69 6.27
N ILE A 64 -2.93 -6.01 6.37
CA ILE A 64 -3.03 -4.56 6.25
C ILE A 64 -2.25 -3.88 7.38
N GLN A 65 -2.42 -4.34 8.62
CA GLN A 65 -1.68 -3.81 9.77
C GLN A 65 -0.17 -4.03 9.64
N ALA A 66 0.25 -5.23 9.19
CA ALA A 66 1.65 -5.53 8.96
C ALA A 66 2.25 -4.68 7.83
N PHE A 67 1.48 -4.42 6.77
CA PHE A 67 1.89 -3.52 5.70
C PHE A 67 2.06 -2.08 6.21
N ALA A 68 1.14 -1.58 7.04
CA ALA A 68 1.26 -0.27 7.65
C ALA A 68 2.52 -0.15 8.54
N GLY A 69 2.83 -1.21 9.30
CA GLY A 69 4.08 -1.32 10.07
C GLY A 69 5.32 -1.27 9.16
N PHE A 70 5.34 -2.10 8.12
CA PHE A 70 6.41 -2.13 7.12
C PHE A 70 6.68 -0.74 6.50
N LEU A 71 5.63 -0.01 6.11
CA LEU A 71 5.79 1.34 5.56
C LEU A 71 6.47 2.30 6.55
N ALA A 72 6.16 2.18 7.83
CA ALA A 72 6.76 3.00 8.88
C ALA A 72 8.22 2.60 9.13
N ASP A 73 8.48 1.30 9.24
CA ASP A 73 9.81 0.75 9.53
C ASP A 73 10.81 1.04 8.40
N GLU A 74 10.36 1.00 7.14
CA GLU A 74 11.17 1.32 5.96
C GLU A 74 11.24 2.84 5.65
N GLY A 75 10.64 3.70 6.48
CA GLY A 75 10.65 5.15 6.27
C GLY A 75 9.92 5.61 5.00
N LEU A 76 8.92 4.86 4.53
CA LEU A 76 8.15 5.14 3.32
C LEU A 76 7.03 6.16 3.56
N SER A 77 7.35 7.25 4.26
CA SER A 77 6.38 8.28 4.70
C SER A 77 5.64 8.97 3.56
N ALA A 78 6.23 8.98 2.35
CA ALA A 78 5.59 9.49 1.15
C ALA A 78 4.26 8.79 0.85
N PHE A 79 4.11 7.50 1.20
CA PHE A 79 2.85 6.78 1.02
C PHE A 79 1.74 7.37 1.89
N PHE A 80 2.03 7.63 3.17
CA PHE A 80 1.09 8.26 4.11
C PHE A 80 0.73 9.69 3.68
N TRP A 81 1.72 10.49 3.29
CA TRP A 81 1.48 11.87 2.84
C TRP A 81 0.58 11.92 1.61
N ARG A 82 0.74 10.99 0.67
CA ARG A 82 -0.11 10.93 -0.54
C ARG A 82 -1.54 10.54 -0.22
N LEU A 83 -1.75 9.59 0.70
CA LEU A 83 -3.10 9.26 1.18
C LEU A 83 -3.79 10.47 1.80
N LYS A 84 -3.10 11.14 2.73
CA LYS A 84 -3.65 12.32 3.40
C LYS A 84 -3.94 13.47 2.43
N SER A 85 -3.02 13.78 1.53
CA SER A 85 -3.21 14.82 0.51
C SER A 85 -4.40 14.52 -0.40
N PHE A 86 -4.53 13.26 -0.82
CA PHE A 86 -5.64 12.83 -1.67
C PHE A 86 -6.99 12.99 -0.95
N GLU A 87 -7.10 12.54 0.30
CA GLU A 87 -8.30 12.72 1.13
C GLU A 87 -8.64 14.21 1.33
N ASP A 88 -7.61 15.05 1.58
CA ASP A 88 -7.80 16.49 1.69
C ASP A 88 -8.39 17.09 0.40
N HIS A 89 -7.95 16.65 -0.79
CA HIS A 89 -8.53 17.09 -2.06
C HIS A 89 -9.98 16.59 -2.25
N VAL A 90 -10.27 15.34 -1.90
CA VAL A 90 -11.63 14.76 -1.98
C VAL A 90 -12.62 15.51 -1.10
N PHE A 91 -12.26 15.82 0.15
CA PHE A 91 -13.21 16.36 1.12
C PHE A 91 -13.28 17.90 1.17
N ARG A 92 -12.23 18.61 0.77
CA ARG A 92 -12.20 20.09 0.86
C ARG A 92 -12.85 20.78 -0.35
N GLY A 93 -13.00 20.10 -1.48
CA GLY A 93 -13.86 20.52 -2.60
C GLY A 93 -13.59 21.92 -3.14
N ASN A 94 -12.32 22.25 -3.45
CA ASN A 94 -11.98 23.50 -4.13
C ASN A 94 -11.94 23.34 -5.66
N GLU A 95 -11.82 24.44 -6.40
CA GLU A 95 -11.80 24.45 -7.87
C GLU A 95 -10.63 23.69 -8.51
N PHE A 96 -9.61 23.32 -7.72
CA PHE A 96 -8.42 22.57 -8.15
C PHE A 96 -8.37 21.14 -7.56
N ALA A 97 -9.48 20.67 -6.99
CA ALA A 97 -9.51 19.39 -6.30
C ALA A 97 -9.17 18.22 -7.23
N LEU A 98 -9.70 18.23 -8.45
CA LEU A 98 -9.46 17.16 -9.43
C LEU A 98 -8.01 17.15 -9.92
N GLU A 99 -7.41 18.31 -10.18
CA GLU A 99 -5.99 18.42 -10.52
C GLU A 99 -5.10 17.93 -9.36
N GLY A 100 -5.45 18.31 -8.13
CA GLY A 100 -4.79 17.83 -6.91
C GLY A 100 -4.85 16.31 -6.79
N MET A 101 -6.03 15.71 -7.01
CA MET A 101 -6.24 14.26 -6.99
C MET A 101 -5.42 13.54 -8.07
N ARG A 102 -5.31 14.08 -9.30
CA ARG A 102 -4.45 13.51 -10.35
C ARG A 102 -2.97 13.54 -9.98
N SER A 103 -2.52 14.67 -9.43
CA SER A 103 -1.15 14.81 -8.93
C SER A 103 -0.86 13.81 -7.80
N ASP A 104 -1.80 13.62 -6.88
CA ASP A 104 -1.66 12.66 -5.80
C ASP A 104 -1.70 11.20 -6.27
N LEU A 105 -2.48 10.88 -7.30
CA LEU A 105 -2.43 9.57 -7.97
C LEU A 105 -1.03 9.29 -8.54
N GLN A 106 -0.46 10.25 -9.27
CA GLN A 106 0.88 10.10 -9.83
C GLN A 106 1.94 9.97 -8.73
N GLY A 107 1.84 10.81 -7.68
CA GLY A 107 2.72 10.75 -6.53
C GLY A 107 2.60 9.44 -5.74
N MET A 108 1.39 8.91 -5.60
CA MET A 108 1.13 7.60 -5.00
C MET A 108 1.72 6.49 -5.86
N ALA A 109 1.60 6.55 -7.19
CA ALA A 109 2.21 5.54 -8.07
C ALA A 109 3.74 5.48 -7.95
N VAL A 110 4.39 6.63 -7.70
CA VAL A 110 5.84 6.69 -7.36
C VAL A 110 6.09 6.06 -5.99
N ALA A 111 5.27 6.36 -4.97
CA ALA A 111 5.39 5.74 -3.66
C ALA A 111 5.22 4.21 -3.71
N VAL A 112 4.29 3.70 -4.53
CA VAL A 112 4.12 2.27 -4.80
C VAL A 112 5.40 1.68 -5.41
N GLU A 113 6.05 2.36 -6.35
CA GLU A 113 7.33 1.87 -6.90
C GLU A 113 8.42 1.75 -5.82
N HIS A 114 8.51 2.72 -4.91
CA HIS A 114 9.44 2.65 -3.77
C HIS A 114 9.11 1.50 -2.82
N VAL A 115 7.84 1.21 -2.56
CA VAL A 115 7.40 0.02 -1.80
C VAL A 115 7.92 -1.24 -2.48
N VAL A 116 7.71 -1.40 -3.78
CA VAL A 116 8.17 -2.60 -4.51
C VAL A 116 9.71 -2.70 -4.53
N ALA A 117 10.40 -1.56 -4.60
CA ALA A 117 11.85 -1.53 -4.51
C ALA A 117 12.36 -1.98 -3.12
N ALA A 118 11.73 -1.52 -2.04
CA ALA A 118 12.04 -1.95 -0.67
C ALA A 118 11.78 -3.46 -0.47
N LEU A 119 10.80 -4.03 -1.18
CA LEU A 119 10.53 -5.46 -1.23
C LEU A 119 11.50 -6.27 -2.11
N GLY A 120 12.58 -5.66 -2.60
CA GLY A 120 13.63 -6.31 -3.38
C GLY A 120 13.43 -6.25 -4.90
N GLY A 121 12.48 -5.47 -5.41
CA GLY A 121 12.32 -5.22 -6.85
C GLY A 121 13.41 -4.30 -7.40
N THR A 122 14.37 -4.86 -8.14
CA THR A 122 15.54 -4.14 -8.67
C THR A 122 15.38 -3.67 -10.11
N GLU A 123 14.42 -4.21 -10.85
CA GLU A 123 14.16 -3.81 -12.24
C GLU A 123 13.86 -2.32 -12.40
N THR A 124 14.11 -1.75 -13.57
CA THR A 124 13.95 -0.29 -13.79
C THR A 124 12.48 0.14 -13.84
N GLN A 125 11.61 -0.67 -14.45
CA GLN A 125 10.20 -0.33 -14.63
C GLN A 125 9.34 -1.07 -13.60
N LEU A 126 8.37 -0.39 -12.99
CA LEU A 126 7.46 -0.98 -11.99
C LEU A 126 6.82 -2.31 -12.45
N TYR A 127 6.44 -2.43 -13.73
CA TYR A 127 5.89 -3.68 -14.28
C TYR A 127 6.87 -4.85 -14.24
N GLU A 128 8.15 -4.56 -14.53
CA GLU A 128 9.22 -5.54 -14.48
C GLU A 128 9.56 -5.90 -13.03
N LYS A 129 9.53 -4.93 -12.12
CA LYS A 129 9.67 -5.17 -10.68
C LYS A 129 8.56 -6.12 -10.19
N TYR A 130 7.31 -5.92 -10.60
CA TYR A 130 6.22 -6.85 -10.27
C TYR A 130 6.51 -8.26 -10.76
N LYS A 131 6.88 -8.44 -12.04
CA LYS A 131 7.25 -9.76 -12.57
C LYS A 131 8.44 -10.40 -11.85
N GLN A 132 9.36 -9.60 -11.33
CA GLN A 132 10.52 -10.05 -10.57
C GLN A 132 10.10 -10.58 -9.19
N VAL A 133 9.29 -9.83 -8.45
CA VAL A 133 8.94 -10.15 -7.05
C VAL A 133 7.79 -11.16 -6.94
N TRP A 134 6.87 -11.20 -7.90
CA TRP A 134 5.74 -12.13 -7.88
C TRP A 134 6.15 -13.58 -8.16
N LYS A 135 5.57 -14.54 -7.42
CA LYS A 135 5.82 -15.98 -7.60
C LYS A 135 4.55 -16.80 -7.79
N ASP A 136 3.39 -16.30 -7.36
CA ASP A 136 2.11 -16.90 -7.68
C ASP A 136 1.98 -17.12 -9.20
N PRO A 137 1.83 -18.37 -9.67
CA PRO A 137 1.85 -18.69 -11.09
C PRO A 137 0.63 -18.17 -11.86
N GLU A 138 -0.52 -17.96 -11.19
CA GLU A 138 -1.73 -17.46 -11.84
C GLU A 138 -1.56 -15.98 -12.20
N VAL A 139 -1.17 -15.17 -11.21
CA VAL A 139 -0.91 -13.74 -11.42
C VAL A 139 0.31 -13.53 -12.34
N LEU A 140 1.42 -14.23 -12.07
CA LEU A 140 2.64 -14.10 -12.87
C LEU A 140 2.43 -14.56 -14.31
N GLY A 141 1.66 -15.63 -14.51
CA GLY A 141 1.23 -16.11 -15.81
C GLY A 141 0.54 -15.00 -16.59
N ILE A 142 -0.44 -14.32 -15.97
CA ILE A 142 -1.15 -13.19 -16.56
C ILE A 142 -0.20 -12.04 -16.93
N LEU A 143 0.69 -11.63 -16.03
CA LEU A 143 1.64 -10.53 -16.27
C LEU A 143 2.66 -10.85 -17.38
N LYS A 144 2.93 -12.13 -17.66
CA LYS A 144 3.85 -12.53 -18.74
C LYS A 144 3.16 -12.66 -20.11
N ARG A 145 1.83 -12.54 -20.18
CA ARG A 145 1.12 -12.69 -21.47
C ARG A 145 1.42 -11.53 -22.42
N GLY A 146 1.63 -11.89 -23.69
CA GLY A 146 1.97 -10.92 -24.74
C GLY A 146 0.90 -9.87 -25.02
N ASN A 147 -0.37 -10.14 -24.68
CA ASN A 147 -1.47 -9.18 -24.79
C ASN A 147 -1.67 -8.29 -23.55
N VAL A 148 -1.07 -8.63 -22.40
CA VAL A 148 -1.22 -7.86 -21.15
C VAL A 148 -0.11 -6.82 -20.99
N SER A 149 1.14 -7.17 -21.30
CA SER A 149 2.26 -6.22 -21.21
C SER A 149 2.04 -4.91 -21.99
N PRO A 150 1.44 -4.93 -23.20
CA PRO A 150 1.04 -3.71 -23.92
C PRO A 150 0.11 -2.78 -23.14
N LEU A 151 -0.86 -3.32 -22.40
CA LEU A 151 -1.82 -2.52 -21.62
C LEU A 151 -1.10 -1.65 -20.59
N ALA A 152 -0.06 -2.22 -19.98
CA ALA A 152 0.76 -1.53 -19.00
C ALA A 152 1.69 -0.49 -19.68
N ARG A 153 2.30 -0.82 -20.83
CA ARG A 153 3.48 -0.11 -21.36
C ARG A 153 3.25 0.77 -22.59
N GLN A 154 2.24 0.49 -23.43
CA GLN A 154 2.07 1.21 -24.70
C GLN A 154 1.35 2.54 -24.51
N GLU A 155 2.08 3.65 -24.60
CA GLU A 155 1.56 5.01 -24.37
C GLU A 155 0.31 5.32 -25.22
N ARG A 156 0.30 4.93 -26.51
CA ARG A 156 -0.83 5.14 -27.44
C ARG A 156 -2.18 4.63 -26.91
N LEU A 157 -2.19 3.60 -26.06
CA LEU A 157 -3.44 3.06 -25.51
C LEU A 157 -4.11 4.02 -24.51
N ALA A 158 -3.37 4.94 -23.87
CA ALA A 158 -3.96 5.94 -22.97
C ALA A 158 -4.74 7.03 -23.72
N GLN A 159 -4.50 7.20 -25.02
CA GLN A 159 -5.29 8.11 -25.86
C GLN A 159 -6.78 7.70 -25.87
N HIS A 160 -7.07 6.42 -25.60
CA HIS A 160 -8.42 5.89 -25.43
C HIS A 160 -8.60 5.30 -24.02
N TRP A 161 -8.44 6.14 -23.01
CA TRP A 161 -8.45 5.75 -21.59
C TRP A 161 -9.63 4.85 -21.17
N PRO A 162 -10.89 5.13 -21.53
CA PRO A 162 -12.00 4.24 -21.19
C PRO A 162 -11.87 2.83 -21.79
N ALA A 163 -11.39 2.73 -23.04
CA ALA A 163 -11.17 1.44 -23.70
C ALA A 163 -9.99 0.68 -23.10
N LEU A 164 -8.96 1.39 -22.63
CA LEU A 164 -7.85 0.78 -21.89
C LEU A 164 -8.33 0.24 -20.53
N LYS A 165 -9.09 1.03 -19.76
CA LYS A 165 -9.69 0.58 -18.49
C LYS A 165 -10.53 -0.68 -18.69
N ALA A 166 -11.42 -0.70 -19.69
CA ALA A 166 -12.24 -1.86 -20.00
C ALA A 166 -11.43 -3.12 -20.35
N GLN A 167 -10.31 -2.98 -21.08
CA GLN A 167 -9.41 -4.10 -21.38
C GLN A 167 -8.71 -4.64 -20.12
N ILE A 168 -8.33 -3.75 -19.20
CA ILE A 168 -7.70 -4.15 -17.94
C ILE A 168 -8.74 -4.79 -17.00
N ASP A 169 -9.96 -4.25 -16.95
CA ASP A 169 -11.05 -4.81 -16.15
C ASP A 169 -11.50 -6.18 -16.65
N ALA A 170 -11.34 -6.48 -17.94
CA ALA A 170 -11.60 -7.81 -18.48
C ALA A 170 -10.71 -8.89 -17.82
N LEU A 171 -9.50 -8.54 -17.36
CA LEU A 171 -8.61 -9.45 -16.65
C LEU A 171 -9.22 -9.92 -15.33
N ARG A 172 -10.06 -9.09 -14.67
CA ARG A 172 -10.66 -9.41 -13.36
C ARG A 172 -11.56 -10.65 -13.36
N LYS A 173 -11.95 -11.15 -14.54
CA LYS A 173 -12.76 -12.35 -14.71
C LYS A 173 -11.96 -13.66 -14.61
N GLU A 174 -10.63 -13.57 -14.55
CA GLU A 174 -9.72 -14.71 -14.49
C GLU A 174 -9.25 -14.95 -13.04
N THR A 175 -8.86 -16.18 -12.72
CA THR A 175 -8.20 -16.49 -11.43
C THR A 175 -6.88 -15.71 -11.33
N GLY A 176 -6.66 -15.03 -10.19
CA GLY A 176 -5.54 -14.08 -10.02
C GLY A 176 -5.67 -12.76 -10.82
N GLY A 177 -6.72 -12.64 -11.63
CA GLY A 177 -6.89 -11.53 -12.57
C GLY A 177 -7.22 -10.19 -11.92
N ALA A 178 -7.89 -10.20 -10.76
CA ALA A 178 -8.16 -8.97 -10.00
C ALA A 178 -6.86 -8.29 -9.52
N VAL A 179 -5.92 -9.09 -9.02
CA VAL A 179 -4.60 -8.59 -8.60
C VAL A 179 -3.80 -8.14 -9.81
N ALA A 180 -3.75 -8.95 -10.88
CA ALA A 180 -3.04 -8.57 -12.10
C ALA A 180 -3.56 -7.26 -12.71
N ALA A 181 -4.87 -7.03 -12.72
CA ALA A 181 -5.47 -5.77 -13.17
C ALA A 181 -4.98 -4.57 -12.35
N ASP A 182 -4.96 -4.72 -11.03
CA ASP A 182 -4.49 -3.65 -10.13
C ASP A 182 -3.00 -3.33 -10.35
N LEU A 183 -2.14 -4.35 -10.54
CA LEU A 183 -0.72 -4.17 -10.86
C LEU A 183 -0.50 -3.50 -12.24
N VAL A 184 -1.31 -3.85 -13.24
CA VAL A 184 -1.26 -3.24 -14.58
C VAL A 184 -1.64 -1.77 -14.52
N ILE A 185 -2.73 -1.41 -13.82
CA ILE A 185 -3.13 -0.01 -13.60
C ILE A 185 -2.02 0.75 -12.85
N ALA A 186 -1.45 0.15 -11.80
CA ALA A 186 -0.41 0.81 -11.02
C ALA A 186 0.81 1.16 -11.87
N HIS A 187 1.30 0.21 -12.68
CA HIS A 187 2.36 0.52 -13.64
C HIS A 187 1.91 1.55 -14.67
N ARG A 188 0.68 1.48 -15.17
CA ARG A 188 0.21 2.40 -16.20
C ARG A 188 0.24 3.85 -15.72
N ILE A 189 -0.29 4.11 -14.53
CA ILE A 189 -0.24 5.44 -13.90
C ILE A 189 1.21 5.84 -13.66
N ARG A 190 2.06 4.92 -13.18
CA ARG A 190 3.47 5.19 -12.91
C ARG A 190 4.28 5.53 -14.18
N GLY A 191 4.05 4.83 -15.29
CA GLY A 191 4.70 5.07 -16.57
C GLY A 191 4.22 6.36 -17.22
N GLY A 192 2.99 6.79 -16.91
CA GLY A 192 2.39 8.03 -17.39
C GLY A 192 2.59 9.25 -16.48
N VAL A 193 3.45 9.21 -15.45
CA VAL A 193 3.62 10.36 -14.52
C VAL A 193 4.14 11.64 -15.21
N HIS A 194 4.72 11.51 -16.41
CA HIS A 194 5.18 12.64 -17.22
C HIS A 194 4.09 13.17 -18.17
N THR A 195 2.91 12.55 -18.16
CA THR A 195 1.75 12.90 -18.99
C THR A 195 0.56 13.20 -18.08
N ILE A 196 -0.36 14.05 -18.53
CA ILE A 196 -1.59 14.30 -17.77
C ILE A 196 -2.43 13.03 -17.79
N LEU A 197 -2.86 12.54 -16.62
CA LEU A 197 -3.80 11.44 -16.51
C LEU A 197 -5.16 11.88 -17.10
N PRO A 198 -5.66 11.26 -18.18
CA PRO A 198 -6.89 11.67 -18.85
C PRO A 198 -8.13 11.12 -18.11
N GLU A 199 -8.30 11.51 -16.84
CA GLU A 199 -9.43 11.12 -16.00
C GLU A 199 -9.97 12.35 -15.25
N ASP A 200 -11.23 12.70 -15.51
CA ASP A 200 -11.89 13.87 -14.94
C ASP A 200 -13.00 13.50 -13.93
N ASP A 201 -13.34 12.21 -13.82
CA ASP A 201 -14.36 11.75 -12.87
C ASP A 201 -13.76 11.50 -11.47
N GLN A 202 -14.32 12.16 -10.46
CA GLN A 202 -13.84 12.07 -9.08
C GLN A 202 -13.87 10.63 -8.54
N PHE A 203 -14.97 9.89 -8.78
CA PHE A 203 -15.12 8.54 -8.26
C PHE A 203 -14.14 7.58 -8.93
N GLU A 204 -13.86 7.77 -10.21
CA GLU A 204 -12.83 7.04 -10.93
C GLU A 204 -11.43 7.37 -10.38
N LEU A 205 -11.12 8.63 -10.09
CA LEU A 205 -9.85 9.00 -9.44
C LEU A 205 -9.70 8.33 -8.07
N GLU A 206 -10.76 8.30 -7.25
CA GLU A 206 -10.80 7.58 -5.97
C GLU A 206 -10.57 6.07 -6.17
N ALA A 207 -11.24 5.46 -7.16
CA ALA A 207 -11.09 4.04 -7.47
C ALA A 207 -9.67 3.68 -7.93
N LEU A 208 -9.03 4.54 -8.72
CA LEU A 208 -7.64 4.40 -9.16
C LEU A 208 -6.68 4.53 -7.97
N PHE A 209 -6.96 5.44 -7.03
CA PHE A 209 -6.11 5.66 -5.86
C PHE A 209 -6.11 4.42 -4.97
N LEU A 210 -7.30 3.88 -4.70
CA LEU A 210 -7.44 2.61 -3.99
C LEU A 210 -6.77 1.46 -4.74
N THR A 211 -6.79 1.48 -6.08
CA THR A 211 -6.09 0.47 -6.90
C THR A 211 -4.57 0.50 -6.70
N LEU A 212 -3.97 1.69 -6.60
CA LEU A 212 -2.56 1.84 -6.25
C LEU A 212 -2.24 1.29 -4.86
N MET A 213 -3.07 1.64 -3.87
CA MET A 213 -2.89 1.14 -2.51
C MET A 213 -3.01 -0.38 -2.42
N ARG A 214 -4.00 -0.96 -3.13
CA ARG A 214 -4.19 -2.41 -3.22
C ARG A 214 -3.00 -3.10 -3.88
N ALA A 215 -2.50 -2.57 -5.00
CA ALA A 215 -1.32 -3.09 -5.68
C ALA A 215 -0.10 -3.18 -4.73
N ALA A 216 0.12 -2.15 -3.91
CA ALA A 216 1.20 -2.15 -2.92
C ALA A 216 1.03 -3.24 -1.85
N VAL A 217 -0.15 -3.31 -1.20
CA VAL A 217 -0.37 -4.30 -0.14
C VAL A 217 -0.38 -5.73 -0.67
N PHE A 218 -0.92 -5.99 -1.87
CA PHE A 218 -0.82 -7.33 -2.48
C PHE A 218 0.63 -7.73 -2.74
N THR A 219 1.45 -6.79 -3.23
CA THR A 219 2.88 -7.07 -3.46
C THR A 219 3.61 -7.39 -2.15
N PHE A 220 3.33 -6.61 -1.09
CA PHE A 220 3.87 -6.87 0.25
C PHE A 220 3.49 -8.28 0.76
N VAL A 221 2.21 -8.64 0.66
CA VAL A 221 1.72 -9.94 1.12
C VAL A 221 2.35 -11.09 0.34
N GLU A 222 2.47 -10.96 -0.98
CA GLU A 222 3.11 -11.97 -1.83
C GLU A 222 4.57 -12.20 -1.41
N VAL A 223 5.35 -11.14 -1.25
CA VAL A 223 6.77 -11.23 -0.85
C VAL A 223 6.90 -11.84 0.55
N ARG A 224 6.09 -11.38 1.51
CA ARG A 224 6.10 -11.91 2.88
C ARG A 224 5.70 -13.39 2.94
N ARG A 225 4.73 -13.81 2.13
CA ARG A 225 4.32 -15.22 2.01
C ARG A 225 5.51 -16.08 1.55
N ILE A 226 6.25 -15.62 0.55
CA ILE A 226 7.44 -16.31 0.03
C ILE A 226 8.53 -16.40 1.11
N GLU A 227 8.78 -15.33 1.87
CA GLU A 227 9.76 -15.34 2.95
C GLU A 227 9.39 -16.32 4.07
N ASN A 228 8.12 -16.39 4.44
CA ASN A 228 7.63 -17.33 5.43
C ASN A 228 7.77 -18.79 4.96
N LEU A 229 7.56 -19.07 3.67
CA LEU A 229 7.76 -20.40 3.08
C LEU A 229 9.25 -20.81 3.03
N LYS A 230 10.17 -19.84 3.02
CA LYS A 230 11.63 -20.10 3.01
C LYS A 230 12.22 -20.36 4.39
N LYS A 231 11.52 -20.04 5.49
CA LYS A 231 12.01 -20.33 6.84
C LYS A 231 11.83 -21.82 7.15
N PRO A 232 12.90 -22.60 7.37
CA PRO A 232 12.76 -24.00 7.75
C PRO A 232 12.05 -24.09 9.11
N SER A 233 11.06 -24.97 9.21
CA SER A 233 10.45 -25.35 10.49
C SER A 233 11.57 -25.81 11.43
N ARG A 234 11.70 -25.14 12.59
CA ARG A 234 12.68 -25.56 13.61
C ARG A 234 12.46 -27.04 13.92
N PRO A 235 13.51 -27.87 13.98
CA PRO A 235 13.37 -29.24 14.44
C PRO A 235 12.83 -29.19 15.87
N ILE A 236 11.76 -29.96 16.11
CA ILE A 236 11.22 -30.19 17.45
C ILE A 236 12.35 -30.84 18.26
N GLU A 237 12.90 -30.12 19.22
CA GLU A 237 13.82 -30.71 20.20
C GLU A 237 13.04 -31.77 20.98
N THR A 238 13.24 -33.04 20.63
CA THR A 238 12.87 -34.18 21.45
C THR A 238 13.60 -34.02 22.79
N ILE A 239 12.84 -33.61 23.81
CA ILE A 239 13.27 -33.66 25.20
C ILE A 239 13.45 -35.14 25.54
N THR A 240 14.68 -35.64 25.47
CA THR A 240 15.05 -36.91 26.10
C THR A 240 15.11 -36.66 27.60
N SER A 241 14.04 -37.06 28.29
CA SER A 241 14.03 -37.28 29.73
C SER A 241 15.08 -38.36 30.06
N ASN A 242 16.22 -37.95 30.60
CA ASN A 242 17.11 -38.86 31.31
C ASN A 242 16.68 -38.89 32.77
N ASP A 243 15.81 -39.84 33.09
CA ASP A 243 15.74 -40.42 34.43
C ASP A 243 16.84 -41.49 34.52
N SER A 244 17.84 -41.26 35.37
CA SER A 244 18.63 -42.28 36.11
C SER A 244 19.58 -41.59 37.08
#